data_AF-A0A968HFG5-F1
#
_entry.id   AF-A0A968HFG5-F1
#
_cell.length_a   1.000
_cell.length_b   1.000
_cell.length_c   1.000
_cell.angle_alpha   90.00
_cell.angle_beta   90.00
_cell.angle_gamma   90.00
#
_symmetry.space_group_name_H-M   'P 1'
#
loop_
_entity.id
_entity.type
_entity.pdbx_description
1 polymer ?
#
loop_
_entity_poly.entity_id
_entity_poly.type
_entity_poly.pdbx_seq_one_letter_code
_entity_poly.pdbx_strand_id
1 'polypeptide(L)'
;MSMTPERATPHGRIITMRVTGTEGSTLVSGSSLQRAMDLKSTRFQVVSPDGGTTFQVIGGGFGHGIGMSQWGALGLARAGYNYQQILAHYYRNTTLAKIQPR
;
A
#
# COMPACT_ATOMS: atom_id res chain seq x y z
N MET A 1 18.73 -12.01 -12.58
CA MET A 1 17.25 -12.00 -12.47
C MET A 1 16.80 -10.58 -12.11
N SER A 2 15.54 -10.20 -12.35
CA SER A 2 15.07 -8.86 -11.99
C SER A 2 13.63 -8.84 -11.50
N MET A 3 13.31 -7.90 -10.62
CA MET A 3 11.95 -7.58 -10.21
C MET A 3 11.76 -6.08 -10.33
N THR A 4 11.00 -5.64 -11.33
CA THR A 4 10.83 -4.21 -11.64
C THR A 4 9.35 -3.87 -11.72
N PRO A 5 8.90 -2.77 -11.07
CA PRO A 5 7.51 -2.34 -11.16
C PRO A 5 7.10 -2.10 -12.61
N GLU A 6 6.09 -2.81 -13.09
CA GLU A 6 5.48 -2.54 -14.40
C GLU A 6 4.45 -1.41 -14.25
N ARG A 7 3.68 -1.44 -13.15
CA ARG A 7 2.69 -0.41 -12.85
C ARG A 7 2.56 -0.20 -11.35
N ALA A 8 2.53 1.06 -10.93
CA ALA A 8 2.33 1.46 -9.55
C ALA A 8 1.30 2.61 -9.46
N THR A 9 0.67 2.76 -8.30
CA THR A 9 -0.14 3.95 -8.02
C THR A 9 0.78 5.17 -7.82
N PRO A 10 0.24 6.41 -7.96
CA PRO A 10 1.03 7.63 -7.68
C PRO A 10 1.65 7.67 -6.27
N HIS A 11 1.10 6.91 -5.32
CA HIS A 11 1.57 6.83 -3.93
C HIS A 11 2.51 5.63 -3.68
N GLY A 12 2.95 4.94 -4.74
CA GLY A 12 3.98 3.90 -4.68
C GLY A 12 3.49 2.50 -4.31
N ARG A 13 2.18 2.22 -4.40
CA ARG A 13 1.68 0.84 -4.27
C ARG A 13 1.85 0.12 -5.61
N ILE A 14 2.50 -1.04 -5.58
CA ILE A 14 2.67 -1.90 -6.75
C ILE A 14 1.31 -2.47 -7.14
N ILE A 15 0.93 -2.23 -8.40
CA ILE A 15 -0.23 -2.87 -9.03
C ILE A 15 0.25 -4.15 -9.72
N THR A 16 1.32 -4.03 -10.51
CA THR A 16 1.92 -5.15 -11.26
C THR A 16 3.44 -5.03 -11.25
N MET A 17 4.11 -6.16 -11.05
CA MET A 17 5.55 -6.31 -11.07
C MET A 17 5.94 -7.23 -12.23
N ARG A 18 6.95 -6.85 -13.00
CA ARG A 18 7.61 -7.75 -13.93
C ARG A 18 8.70 -8.52 -13.18
N VAL A 19 8.58 -9.85 -13.20
CA VAL A 19 9.54 -10.76 -12.57
C VAL A 19 10.23 -11.55 -13.67
N THR A 20 11.55 -11.38 -13.80
CA THR A 20 12.38 -12.05 -14.81
C THR A 20 13.33 -13.02 -14.11
N GLY A 21 13.10 -14.32 -14.35
CA GLY A 21 13.95 -15.42 -13.90
C GLY A 21 14.88 -15.92 -15.03
N THR A 22 15.45 -17.11 -14.84
CA THR A 22 16.30 -17.79 -15.82
C THR A 22 15.52 -18.33 -17.02
N GLU A 23 14.26 -18.72 -16.82
CA GLU A 23 13.42 -19.35 -17.85
C GLU A 23 12.47 -18.38 -18.56
N GLY A 24 12.47 -17.10 -18.18
CA GLY A 24 11.63 -16.08 -18.81
C GLY A 24 11.13 -15.02 -17.84
N SER A 25 10.15 -14.25 -18.29
CA SER A 25 9.53 -13.17 -17.53
C SER A 25 8.03 -13.30 -17.43
N THR A 26 7.46 -12.96 -16.28
CA THR A 26 6.00 -12.91 -16.08
C THR A 26 5.58 -11.65 -15.33
N LEU A 27 4.31 -11.29 -15.48
CA LEU A 27 3.69 -10.21 -14.73
C LEU A 27 2.95 -10.78 -13.52
N VAL A 28 3.35 -10.33 -12.33
CA VAL A 28 2.74 -10.74 -11.06
C VAL A 28 2.04 -9.54 -10.43
N SER A 29 0.82 -9.72 -9.92
CA SER A 29 0.14 -8.65 -9.20
C SER A 29 0.84 -8.31 -7.88
N GLY A 30 0.78 -7.05 -7.47
CA GLY A 30 1.33 -6.62 -6.18
C GLY A 30 0.68 -7.33 -4.99
N SER A 31 -0.61 -7.67 -5.07
CA SER A 31 -1.32 -8.40 -4.02
C SER A 31 -0.94 -9.88 -3.93
N SER A 32 -0.58 -10.52 -5.05
CA SER A 32 -0.02 -11.88 -5.03
C SER A 32 1.38 -11.89 -4.42
N LEU A 33 2.23 -10.92 -4.78
CA LEU A 33 3.54 -10.75 -4.15
C LEU A 33 3.45 -10.46 -2.66
N GLN A 34 2.51 -9.59 -2.25
CA GLN A 34 2.25 -9.30 -0.85
C GLN A 34 1.93 -10.57 -0.06
N ARG A 35 1.01 -11.41 -0.57
CA ARG A 35 0.63 -12.66 0.09
C ARG A 35 1.75 -13.69 0.08
N ALA A 36 2.44 -13.85 -1.03
CA ALA A 36 3.50 -14.84 -1.18
C ALA A 36 4.71 -14.59 -0.26
N MET A 37 5.00 -13.31 0.01
CA MET A 37 6.14 -12.88 0.84
C MET A 37 5.72 -12.35 2.22
N ASP A 38 4.45 -12.54 2.61
CA ASP A 38 3.87 -12.05 3.86
C ASP A 38 4.17 -10.56 4.16
N LEU A 39 4.03 -9.71 3.13
CA LEU A 39 4.28 -8.28 3.27
C LEU A 39 3.09 -7.56 3.90
N LYS A 40 3.39 -6.56 4.72
CA LYS A 40 2.38 -5.71 5.39
C LYS A 40 1.51 -4.91 4.41
N SER A 41 1.98 -4.65 3.20
CA SER A 41 1.26 -3.87 2.19
C SER A 41 1.80 -4.13 0.77
N THR A 42 1.10 -3.62 -0.25
CA THR A 42 1.59 -3.57 -1.63
C THR A 42 2.51 -2.38 -1.93
N ARG A 43 2.80 -1.53 -0.94
CA ARG A 43 3.76 -0.44 -1.04
C ARG A 43 5.12 -0.97 -0.57
N PHE A 44 5.93 -1.38 -1.51
CA PHE A 44 7.29 -1.85 -1.26
C PHE A 44 8.18 -1.56 -2.45
N GLN A 45 9.49 -1.57 -2.20
CA GLN A 45 10.53 -1.50 -3.22
C GLN A 45 11.33 -2.79 -3.20
N VAL A 46 11.85 -3.18 -4.36
CA VAL A 46 12.77 -4.32 -4.48
C VAL A 46 14.09 -3.78 -5.00
N VAL A 47 15.17 -4.05 -4.26
CA VAL A 47 16.53 -3.74 -4.67
C VAL A 47 17.33 -5.04 -4.74
N SER A 48 18.28 -5.10 -5.67
CA SER A 48 19.19 -6.23 -5.79
C SER A 48 20.63 -5.73 -5.75
N PRO A 49 21.29 -5.80 -4.59
CA PRO A 49 22.64 -5.25 -4.43
C PRO A 49 23.70 -6.04 -5.20
N ASP A 50 23.41 -7.28 -5.59
CA ASP A 50 24.33 -8.20 -6.26
C ASP A 50 23.98 -8.47 -7.74
N GLY A 51 23.08 -7.67 -8.32
CA GLY A 51 22.72 -7.80 -9.75
C GLY A 51 21.77 -8.95 -10.07
N GLY A 52 21.08 -9.51 -9.07
CA GLY A 52 19.90 -10.34 -9.28
C GLY A 52 19.98 -11.74 -8.69
N THR A 53 20.84 -11.97 -7.70
CA THR A 53 20.91 -13.23 -6.93
C THR A 53 20.18 -13.09 -5.60
N THR A 54 20.30 -11.92 -4.97
CA THR A 54 19.61 -11.57 -3.72
C THR A 54 18.67 -10.40 -3.97
N PHE A 55 17.48 -10.48 -3.41
CA PHE A 55 16.49 -9.41 -3.42
C PHE A 55 16.22 -8.94 -2.00
N GLN A 56 16.40 -7.64 -1.77
CA GLN A 56 15.96 -6.98 -0.56
C GLN A 56 14.63 -6.28 -0.83
N VAL A 57 13.61 -6.63 -0.04
CA VAL A 57 12.29 -6.03 -0.11
C VAL A 57 12.14 -5.00 1.00
N ILE A 58 11.97 -3.73 0.63
CA ILE A 58 11.83 -2.61 1.55
C ILE A 58 10.36 -2.22 1.58
N GLY A 59 9.66 -2.62 2.65
CA GLY A 59 8.22 -2.37 2.82
C GLY A 59 7.89 -0.96 3.32
N GLY A 60 6.65 -0.52 3.09
CA GLY A 60 6.12 0.76 3.57
C GLY A 60 4.64 0.69 3.93
N GLY A 61 4.28 1.22 5.10
CA GLY A 61 2.89 1.21 5.61
C GLY A 61 2.36 -0.19 5.95
N PHE A 62 1.12 -0.23 6.41
CA PHE A 62 0.42 -1.47 6.78
C PHE A 62 -1.02 -1.41 6.27
N GLY A 63 -1.48 -2.46 5.60
CA GLY A 63 -2.86 -2.60 5.12
C GLY A 63 -3.04 -2.17 3.67
N HIS A 64 -4.30 -2.03 3.25
CA HIS A 64 -4.66 -1.78 1.85
C HIS A 64 -4.52 -0.30 1.42
N GLY A 65 -4.47 0.64 2.38
CA GLY A 65 -4.20 2.06 2.11
C GLY A 65 -5.34 2.79 1.39
N ILE A 66 -6.58 2.38 1.62
CA ILE A 66 -7.78 3.04 1.09
C ILE A 66 -8.57 3.60 2.27
N GLY A 67 -9.11 4.82 2.13
CA GLY A 67 -9.87 5.48 3.18
C GLY A 67 -8.97 6.02 4.29
N MET A 68 -9.27 5.67 5.54
CA MET A 68 -8.63 6.25 6.71
C MET A 68 -7.36 5.51 7.14
N SER A 69 -6.25 6.26 7.30
CA SER A 69 -5.09 5.78 8.04
C SER A 69 -5.35 5.92 9.54
N GLN A 70 -5.40 4.79 10.27
CA GLN A 70 -5.59 4.80 11.72
C GLN A 70 -4.50 5.59 12.45
N TRP A 71 -3.24 5.39 12.07
CA TRP A 71 -2.11 6.15 12.61
C TRP A 71 -2.18 7.63 12.27
N GLY A 72 -2.63 7.97 11.06
CA GLY A 72 -2.81 9.37 10.69
C GLY A 72 -4.00 10.02 11.41
N ALA A 73 -5.09 9.29 11.65
CA ALA A 73 -6.20 9.74 12.49
C ALA A 73 -5.75 9.99 13.94
N LEU A 74 -4.93 9.11 14.51
CA LEU A 74 -4.31 9.33 15.83
C LEU A 74 -3.42 10.58 15.84
N GLY A 75 -2.63 10.80 14.79
CA GLY A 75 -1.80 12.01 14.65
C GLY A 75 -2.63 13.29 14.63
N LEU A 76 -3.73 13.30 13.86
CA LEU A 76 -4.67 14.42 13.83
C LEU A 76 -5.37 14.62 15.18
N ALA A 77 -5.80 13.54 15.85
CA ALA A 77 -6.39 13.64 17.18
C ALA A 77 -5.42 14.25 18.21
N ARG A 78 -4.14 13.84 18.17
CA ARG A 78 -3.08 14.43 19.01
C ARG A 78 -2.80 15.89 18.69
N ALA A 79 -3.05 16.33 17.45
CA ALA A 79 -2.98 17.72 17.03
C ALA A 79 -4.27 18.52 17.34
N GLY A 80 -5.24 17.94 18.04
CA GLY A 80 -6.46 18.62 18.50
C GLY A 80 -7.65 18.57 17.54
N TYR A 81 -7.55 17.85 16.42
CA TYR A 81 -8.69 17.68 15.51
C TYR A 81 -9.73 16.73 16.08
N ASN A 82 -11.01 17.08 15.96
CA ASN A 82 -12.10 16.22 16.38
C ASN A 82 -12.43 15.13 15.34
N TYR A 83 -13.23 14.14 15.71
CA TYR A 83 -13.56 13.00 14.85
C TYR A 83 -14.25 13.42 13.53
N GLN A 84 -15.05 14.48 13.53
CA GLN A 84 -15.76 14.97 12.34
C GLN A 84 -14.77 15.52 11.32
N GLN A 85 -13.81 16.32 11.77
CA GLN A 85 -12.74 16.87 10.94
C GLN A 85 -11.83 15.76 10.40
N ILE A 86 -11.49 14.77 11.24
CA ILE A 86 -10.68 13.61 10.84
C ILE A 86 -11.41 12.82 9.75
N LEU A 87 -12.69 12.51 9.93
CA LEU A 87 -13.48 11.79 8.92
C LEU A 87 -13.58 12.58 7.61
N ALA A 88 -13.84 13.89 7.67
CA ALA A 88 -13.90 14.76 6.49
C ALA A 88 -12.57 14.83 5.72
N HIS A 89 -11.43 14.70 6.40
CA HIS A 89 -10.11 14.64 5.77
C HIS A 89 -9.94 13.38 4.90
N TYR A 90 -10.34 12.21 5.42
CA TYR A 90 -10.15 10.92 4.74
C TYR A 90 -11.28 10.57 3.76
N TYR A 91 -12.49 11.01 4.04
CA TYR A 91 -13.70 10.71 3.27
C TYR A 91 -14.27 12.00 2.69
N ARG A 92 -13.60 12.51 1.64
CA ARG A 92 -14.01 13.74 0.96
C ARG A 92 -15.40 13.59 0.37
N ASN A 93 -16.14 14.70 0.33
CA ASN A 93 -17.51 14.77 -0.19
C ASN A 93 -18.50 13.83 0.54
N THR A 94 -18.28 13.61 1.84
CA THR A 94 -19.21 12.86 2.70
C THR A 94 -19.74 13.74 3.81
N THR A 95 -20.91 13.37 4.35
CA THR A 95 -21.55 14.04 5.48
C THR A 95 -21.90 13.02 6.54
N LEU A 96 -21.67 13.36 7.80
CA LEU A 96 -22.11 12.55 8.93
C LEU A 96 -23.62 12.62 9.09
N ALA A 97 -24.26 11.46 9.23
CA ALA A 97 -25.67 11.33 9.50
C ALA A 97 -25.90 10.37 10.66
N LYS A 98 -26.95 10.63 11.45
CA LYS A 98 -27.43 9.66 12.45
C LYS A 98 -28.24 8.59 11.72
N ILE A 99 -27.88 7.33 11.91
CA ILE A 99 -28.67 6.21 11.41
C ILE A 99 -29.91 6.06 12.30
N GLN A 100 -31.09 6.00 11.69
CA GLN A 100 -32.34 5.59 12.34
C GLN A 100 -32.62 4.13 11.92
N PRO A 101 -32.36 3.14 12.78
CA PRO A 101 -32.76 1.77 12.51
C PRO A 101 -34.29 1.69 12.45
N ARG A 102 -34.82 0.92 11.49
CA ARG A 102 -36.24 0.52 11.48
C ARG A 102 -36.47 -0.62 12.46
#